data_AF-A0A8P4K246-F1
#
_entry.id   AF-A0A8P4K246-F1
#
_cell.length_a   1.000
_cell.length_b   1.000
_cell.length_c   1.000
_cell.angle_alpha   90.00
_cell.angle_beta   90.00
_cell.angle_gamma   90.00
#
_symmetry.space_group_name_H-M   'P 1'
#
loop_
_entity.id
_entity.type
_entity.pdbx_description
1 polymer ?
#
loop_
_entity_poly.entity_id
_entity_poly.type
_entity_poly.pdbx_seq_one_letter_code
_entity_poly.pdbx_strand_id
1 'polypeptide(L)'
;MNYVGQLAGQVFVQVKELYRGLNPATLSGCIDVIVVQQPDGSLQCSPFHVRFGKMGVLRSREKVVDIEINGEPVSLHMKLGENGEAFFVKETENTLEIVPSHLATSPIISTGAELMESQLGRGSSRHHGSSVPVQSLGPQQSDGGMTKKRRKRRRKARMKDESSSSDEDHRSSNQASGSCQSELLMSSGNVCYKKTLRLTSEQLASLQLKEGPNDVVFSVTTQYQGTCRCHGTIYLWSWDDKIVISDIDGTITRSDTLGHILPTLGKDWTHQGIARLYHKVSQNGYKFMYCSARAIGMADMTRGYLHWVNERGTMLPVGPVLLSPSSLFSALHREVIEKKPEKFKIECLSDIKHLFYPNTEPFYAAFGNRATDVYSYKEVGVPLNRIFTVNPKGELIQEHAKTNISSFGRLCEVVDHVFPVLVRDEGADLPCTDTFGQCNYWSEQIPDGTNQEEGDAQTLETS
;
A
#
# COMPACT_ATOMS: atom_id res chain seq x y z
N MET A 1 43.71 -15.81 10.25
CA MET A 1 42.97 -15.06 9.21
C MET A 1 41.79 -14.33 9.84
N ASN A 2 41.98 -13.12 10.37
CA ASN A 2 40.92 -12.33 11.04
C ASN A 2 40.54 -11.04 10.29
N TYR A 3 40.99 -10.88 9.05
CA TYR A 3 40.74 -9.66 8.25
C TYR A 3 39.31 -9.59 7.70
N VAL A 4 38.68 -10.74 7.41
CA VAL A 4 37.29 -10.79 6.89
C VAL A 4 36.26 -10.40 7.96
N GLY A 5 36.52 -10.74 9.24
CA GLY A 5 35.66 -10.35 10.36
C GLY A 5 35.74 -8.87 10.74
N GLN A 6 36.92 -8.25 10.58
CA GLN A 6 37.10 -6.80 10.79
C GLN A 6 36.50 -5.96 9.65
N LEU A 7 36.65 -6.40 8.39
CA LEU A 7 36.02 -5.74 7.23
C LEU A 7 34.49 -5.85 7.28
N ALA A 8 33.94 -7.03 7.61
CA ALA A 8 32.51 -7.20 7.82
C ALA A 8 31.98 -6.35 8.98
N GLY A 9 32.76 -6.23 10.07
CA GLY A 9 32.44 -5.36 11.20
C GLY A 9 32.46 -3.86 10.83
N GLN A 10 33.40 -3.41 10.01
CA GLN A 10 33.47 -2.02 9.53
C GLN A 10 32.36 -1.67 8.54
N VAL A 11 32.04 -2.58 7.61
CA VAL A 11 30.92 -2.40 6.67
C VAL A 11 29.57 -2.41 7.40
N PHE A 12 29.41 -3.29 8.40
CA PHE A 12 28.21 -3.34 9.24
C PHE A 12 28.00 -2.04 10.04
N VAL A 13 29.07 -1.41 10.53
CA VAL A 13 29.00 -0.11 11.21
C VAL A 13 28.65 1.01 10.24
N GLN A 14 29.24 1.04 9.04
CA GLN A 14 28.94 2.06 8.02
C GLN A 14 27.49 2.00 7.52
N VAL A 15 26.94 0.80 7.34
CA VAL A 15 25.54 0.63 6.90
C VAL A 15 24.59 0.96 8.04
N LYS A 16 24.89 0.54 9.28
CA LYS A 16 24.12 0.95 10.47
C LYS A 16 24.13 2.47 10.68
N GLU A 17 25.21 3.16 10.33
CA GLU A 17 25.29 4.62 10.30
C GLU A 17 24.46 5.23 9.15
N LEU A 18 24.47 4.62 7.96
CA LEU A 18 23.63 5.05 6.82
C LEU A 18 22.13 4.99 7.18
N TYR A 19 21.67 3.91 7.83
CA TYR A 19 20.28 3.74 8.28
C TYR A 19 19.93 4.61 9.50
N ARG A 20 20.86 4.86 10.42
CA ARG A 20 20.64 5.78 11.55
C ARG A 20 20.61 7.26 11.15
N GLY A 21 21.18 7.60 9.99
CA GLY A 21 21.16 8.95 9.43
C GLY A 21 19.93 9.27 8.57
N LEU A 22 19.20 8.26 8.09
CA LEU A 22 17.99 8.46 7.29
C LEU A 22 16.80 8.76 8.19
N ASN A 23 16.29 9.98 8.11
CA ASN A 23 15.01 10.32 8.73
C ASN A 23 13.88 9.73 7.87
N PRO A 24 13.05 8.79 8.36
CA PRO A 24 11.95 8.24 7.58
C PRO A 24 10.97 9.32 7.06
N ALA A 25 10.94 10.50 7.69
CA ALA A 25 10.14 11.64 7.23
C ALA A 25 10.67 12.32 5.96
N THR A 26 11.90 12.04 5.51
CA THR A 26 12.49 12.57 4.27
C THR A 26 12.47 11.57 3.12
N LEU A 27 11.94 10.36 3.33
CA LEU A 27 11.86 9.34 2.30
C LEU A 27 10.54 9.48 1.53
N SER A 28 10.64 9.43 0.21
CA SER A 28 9.50 9.33 -0.70
C SER A 28 9.21 7.87 -1.03
N GLY A 29 7.95 7.55 -1.32
CA GLY A 29 7.55 6.20 -1.69
C GLY A 29 6.04 6.07 -1.88
N CYS A 30 5.63 5.01 -2.55
CA CYS A 30 4.22 4.63 -2.66
C CYS A 30 4.02 3.15 -2.39
N ILE A 31 2.82 2.81 -1.92
CA ILE A 31 2.37 1.42 -1.75
C ILE A 31 1.74 0.96 -3.05
N ASP A 32 1.97 -0.29 -3.43
CA ASP A 32 1.31 -0.88 -4.59
C ASP A 32 -0.21 -0.87 -4.43
N VAL A 33 -0.92 -0.71 -5.54
CA VAL A 33 -2.39 -0.61 -5.56
C VAL A 33 -2.96 -1.89 -6.14
N ILE A 34 -4.01 -2.42 -5.52
CA ILE A 34 -4.79 -3.54 -6.03
C ILE A 34 -6.09 -2.99 -6.58
N VAL A 35 -6.37 -3.25 -7.85
CA VAL A 35 -7.63 -2.97 -8.52
C VAL A 35 -8.29 -4.32 -8.83
N VAL A 36 -9.55 -4.46 -8.46
CA VAL A 36 -10.31 -5.69 -8.66
C VAL A 36 -11.47 -5.41 -9.59
N GLN A 37 -11.51 -6.12 -10.72
CA GLN A 37 -12.65 -6.12 -11.63
C GLN A 37 -13.75 -7.02 -11.08
N GLN A 38 -14.92 -6.43 -10.92
CA GLN A 38 -16.12 -7.08 -10.39
C GLN A 38 -16.85 -7.85 -11.51
N PRO A 39 -17.78 -8.77 -11.17
CA PRO A 39 -18.55 -9.51 -12.18
C PRO A 39 -19.35 -8.64 -13.15
N ASP A 40 -19.78 -7.46 -12.71
CA ASP A 40 -20.53 -6.48 -13.52
C ASP A 40 -19.62 -5.57 -14.36
N GLY A 41 -18.30 -5.79 -14.33
CA GLY A 41 -17.30 -4.98 -15.02
C GLY A 41 -16.90 -3.71 -14.28
N SER A 42 -17.53 -3.38 -13.15
CA SER A 42 -17.09 -2.26 -12.31
C SER A 42 -15.73 -2.55 -11.68
N LEU A 43 -15.02 -1.48 -11.30
CA LEU A 43 -13.69 -1.55 -10.72
C LEU A 43 -13.70 -1.01 -9.29
N GLN A 44 -13.06 -1.75 -8.38
CA GLN A 44 -12.76 -1.29 -7.03
C GLN A 44 -11.25 -1.26 -6.83
N CYS A 45 -10.73 -0.31 -6.06
CA CYS A 45 -9.30 -0.23 -5.79
C CYS A 45 -8.98 -0.09 -4.30
N SER A 46 -7.84 -0.63 -3.87
CA SER A 46 -7.22 -0.28 -2.59
C SER A 46 -6.83 1.22 -2.57
N PRO A 47 -6.54 1.79 -1.39
CA PRO A 47 -6.15 3.20 -1.30
C PRO A 47 -4.80 3.47 -1.98
N PHE A 48 -4.69 4.61 -2.67
CA PHE A 48 -3.45 5.14 -3.24
C PHE A 48 -2.64 5.85 -2.15
N HIS A 49 -1.77 5.10 -1.48
CA HIS A 49 -0.85 5.67 -0.50
C HIS A 49 0.43 6.12 -1.19
N VAL A 50 0.59 7.44 -1.32
CA VAL A 50 1.76 8.07 -1.93
C VAL A 50 2.28 9.14 -0.99
N ARG A 51 3.60 9.18 -0.82
CA ARG A 51 4.28 10.20 -0.01
C ARG A 51 5.52 10.71 -0.71
N PHE A 52 5.70 12.02 -0.65
CA PHE A 52 6.95 12.70 -0.93
C PHE A 52 7.58 13.15 0.41
N GLY A 53 8.87 12.90 0.58
CA GLY A 53 9.62 13.33 1.76
C GLY A 53 9.50 14.84 1.99
N LYS A 54 9.62 15.29 3.25
CA LYS A 54 9.37 16.70 3.63
C LYS A 54 10.15 17.69 2.76
N MET A 55 9.41 18.44 1.94
CA MET A 55 9.94 19.26 0.85
C MET A 55 9.68 20.74 1.16
N GLY A 56 10.63 21.43 1.81
CA GLY A 56 10.65 22.91 1.95
C GLY A 56 9.31 23.62 2.25
N VAL A 57 9.18 24.87 1.79
CA VAL A 57 7.91 25.59 1.69
C VAL A 57 7.50 25.55 0.22
N LEU A 58 6.44 24.80 -0.10
CA LEU A 58 5.97 24.62 -1.48
C LEU A 58 4.99 25.72 -1.89
N ARG A 59 5.13 26.22 -3.12
CA ARG A 59 4.14 27.10 -3.77
C ARG A 59 2.90 26.30 -4.17
N SER A 60 1.77 26.98 -4.43
CA SER A 60 0.50 26.31 -4.80
C SER A 60 0.61 25.40 -6.03
N ARG A 61 1.36 25.82 -7.07
CA ARG A 61 1.63 25.00 -8.27
C ARG A 61 2.49 23.78 -8.00
N GLU A 62 3.32 23.81 -6.96
CA GLU A 62 4.20 22.69 -6.57
C GLU A 62 3.45 21.65 -5.70
N LYS A 63 2.13 21.84 -5.52
CA LYS A 63 1.25 20.91 -4.80
C LYS A 63 0.46 19.98 -5.72
N VAL A 64 0.73 19.98 -7.02
CA VAL A 64 0.13 19.03 -7.97
C VAL A 64 1.07 17.83 -8.10
N VAL A 65 0.51 16.64 -8.03
CA VAL A 65 1.20 15.37 -8.27
C VAL A 65 0.69 14.80 -9.58
N ASP A 66 1.60 14.65 -10.53
CA ASP A 66 1.30 14.05 -11.83
C ASP A 66 1.44 12.53 -11.75
N ILE A 67 0.63 11.83 -12.55
CA ILE A 67 0.57 10.37 -12.59
C ILE A 67 0.85 9.91 -14.02
N GLU A 68 1.78 8.96 -14.15
CA GLU A 68 2.04 8.23 -15.39
C GLU A 68 1.75 6.75 -15.16
N ILE A 69 1.07 6.10 -16.10
CA ILE A 69 0.77 4.66 -16.06
C ILE A 69 1.33 4.01 -17.32
N ASN A 70 2.14 2.97 -17.16
CA ASN A 70 2.82 2.26 -18.24
C ASN A 70 3.62 3.21 -19.18
N GLY A 71 4.15 4.31 -18.63
CA GLY A 71 4.91 5.33 -19.35
C GLY A 71 4.06 6.46 -19.97
N GLU A 72 2.73 6.37 -19.91
CA GLU A 72 1.83 7.38 -20.48
C GLU A 72 1.21 8.27 -19.38
N PRO A 73 1.21 9.60 -19.54
CA PRO A 73 0.59 10.51 -18.59
C PRO A 73 -0.93 10.36 -18.60
N VAL A 74 -1.56 10.39 -17.41
CA VAL A 74 -3.02 10.36 -17.28
C VAL A 74 -3.57 11.73 -16.88
N SER A 75 -4.84 11.99 -17.22
CA SER A 75 -5.51 13.27 -16.90
C SER A 75 -5.92 13.42 -15.43
N LEU A 76 -5.59 12.43 -14.59
CA LEU A 76 -5.86 12.45 -13.16
C LEU A 76 -4.62 12.98 -12.43
N HIS A 77 -4.86 13.87 -11.46
CA HIS A 77 -3.81 14.44 -10.62
C HIS A 77 -4.16 14.25 -9.14
N MET A 78 -3.14 14.11 -8.31
CA MET A 78 -3.29 14.19 -6.86
C MET A 78 -2.85 15.57 -6.37
N LYS A 79 -3.27 15.89 -5.15
CA LYS A 79 -2.81 17.07 -4.42
C LYS A 79 -1.85 16.66 -3.32
N LEU A 80 -0.73 17.36 -3.22
CA LEU A 80 0.26 17.20 -2.17
C LEU A 80 -0.16 17.99 -0.93
N GLY A 81 -0.32 17.27 0.17
CA GLY A 81 -0.56 17.79 1.52
C GLY A 81 0.69 18.36 2.18
N GLU A 82 0.50 19.00 3.32
CA GLU A 82 1.58 19.68 4.05
C GLU A 82 2.57 18.70 4.72
N ASN A 83 2.14 17.47 5.00
CA ASN A 83 3.01 16.44 5.57
C ASN A 83 3.71 15.59 4.49
N GLY A 84 3.49 15.94 3.21
CA GLY A 84 4.04 15.25 2.05
C GLY A 84 3.19 14.08 1.56
N GLU A 85 2.01 13.85 2.16
CA GLU A 85 1.03 12.87 1.67
C GLU A 85 0.34 13.37 0.40
N ALA A 86 0.14 12.52 -0.59
CA ALA A 86 -0.68 12.85 -1.76
C ALA A 86 -2.07 12.22 -1.65
N PHE A 87 -3.08 12.95 -2.10
CA PHE A 87 -4.48 12.49 -2.10
C PHE A 87 -5.25 13.05 -3.31
N PHE A 88 -6.30 12.36 -3.73
CA PHE A 88 -7.24 12.88 -4.72
C PHE A 88 -8.24 13.85 -4.08
N VAL A 89 -8.74 14.78 -4.88
CA VAL A 89 -9.75 15.76 -4.47
C VAL A 89 -11.09 15.37 -5.09
N LYS A 90 -12.10 15.11 -4.26
CA LYS A 90 -13.47 14.84 -4.69
C LYS A 90 -14.35 16.03 -4.37
N GLU A 91 -15.05 16.53 -5.38
CA GLU A 91 -16.09 17.53 -5.24
C GLU A 91 -17.35 16.91 -4.63
N THR A 92 -18.00 17.63 -3.73
CA THR A 92 -19.22 17.21 -3.04
C THR A 92 -20.22 18.37 -3.10
N GLU A 93 -21.34 18.11 -3.77
CA GLU A 93 -22.42 19.08 -3.98
C GLU A 93 -23.44 19.09 -2.82
N ASN A 94 -23.38 18.09 -1.94
CA ASN A 94 -24.34 17.92 -0.85
C ASN A 94 -24.04 18.85 0.33
N THR A 95 -24.89 19.87 0.49
CA THR A 95 -24.89 20.82 1.62
C THR A 95 -25.20 20.19 2.99
N LEU A 96 -25.61 18.91 3.03
CA LEU A 96 -25.92 18.17 4.25
C LEU A 96 -24.79 17.24 4.73
N GLU A 97 -23.76 16.99 3.90
CA GLU A 97 -22.61 16.16 4.29
C GLU A 97 -21.62 17.03 5.08
N ILE A 98 -21.65 16.95 6.41
CA ILE A 98 -20.65 17.62 7.27
C ILE A 98 -19.32 16.91 7.05
N VAL A 99 -18.48 17.44 6.15
CA VAL A 99 -17.14 16.92 5.91
C VAL A 99 -16.27 17.22 7.14
N PRO A 100 -15.70 16.21 7.82
CA PRO A 100 -14.80 16.43 8.93
C PRO A 100 -13.60 17.32 8.53
N SER A 101 -13.19 18.23 9.40
CA SER A 101 -12.15 19.23 9.09
C SER A 101 -10.82 18.64 8.61
N HIS A 102 -10.46 17.42 9.03
CA HIS A 102 -9.24 16.74 8.60
C HIS A 102 -9.31 16.21 7.15
N LEU A 103 -10.52 16.01 6.61
CA LEU A 103 -10.78 15.58 5.23
C LEU A 103 -11.13 16.74 4.30
N ALA A 104 -11.47 17.92 4.83
CA ALA A 104 -11.72 19.10 4.01
C ALA A 104 -10.43 19.53 3.27
N THR A 105 -10.57 19.92 2.01
CA THR A 105 -9.46 20.43 1.19
C THR A 105 -9.96 21.51 0.22
N SER A 106 -9.04 22.09 -0.55
CA SER A 106 -9.33 23.03 -1.63
C SER A 106 -9.17 22.34 -2.99
N PRO A 107 -9.75 22.88 -4.08
CA PRO A 107 -9.55 22.34 -5.42
C PRO A 107 -8.07 22.33 -5.84
N ILE A 108 -7.76 21.53 -6.85
CA ILE A 108 -6.45 21.53 -7.50
C ILE A 108 -6.43 22.71 -8.48
N ILE A 109 -5.61 23.73 -8.20
CA ILE A 109 -5.48 24.89 -9.08
C ILE A 109 -4.52 24.49 -10.22
N SER A 110 -5.04 23.87 -11.28
CA SER A 110 -4.22 23.38 -12.40
C SER A 110 -4.05 24.41 -13.52
N THR A 111 -4.94 25.39 -13.64
CA THR A 111 -4.92 26.35 -14.76
C THR A 111 -4.29 27.69 -14.38
N GLY A 112 -3.49 28.24 -15.30
CA GLY A 112 -2.92 29.58 -15.16
C GLY A 112 -3.97 30.69 -15.10
N ALA A 113 -5.18 30.43 -15.62
CA ALA A 113 -6.30 31.37 -15.67
C ALA A 113 -6.93 31.64 -14.28
N GLU A 114 -7.21 30.60 -13.50
CA GLU A 114 -7.76 30.72 -12.14
C GLU A 114 -6.81 31.46 -11.17
N LEU A 115 -5.49 31.33 -11.40
CA LEU A 115 -4.48 32.04 -10.62
C LEU A 115 -4.48 33.54 -10.90
N MET A 116 -4.68 33.95 -12.15
CA MET A 116 -4.76 35.36 -12.53
C MET A 116 -6.01 36.01 -11.91
N GLU A 117 -7.12 35.27 -11.84
CA GLU A 117 -8.35 35.70 -11.20
C GLU A 117 -8.21 35.83 -9.67
N SER A 118 -7.52 34.87 -9.03
CA SER A 118 -7.22 34.92 -7.58
C SER A 118 -6.29 36.09 -7.17
N GLN A 119 -5.44 36.55 -8.09
CA GLN A 119 -4.54 37.69 -7.87
C GLN A 119 -5.21 39.04 -8.17
N LEU A 120 -6.13 39.09 -9.13
CA LEU A 120 -6.92 40.28 -9.47
C LEU A 120 -8.00 40.59 -8.41
N GLY A 121 -8.51 39.58 -7.69
CA GLY A 121 -9.52 39.75 -6.64
C GLY A 121 -9.04 40.39 -5.33
N ARG A 122 -7.72 40.56 -5.11
CA ARG A 122 -7.15 41.17 -3.88
C ARG A 122 -6.78 42.65 -4.00
N GLY A 123 -7.00 43.26 -5.16
CA GLY A 123 -6.54 44.61 -5.46
C GLY A 123 -7.64 45.57 -5.89
N SER A 124 -8.70 45.77 -5.10
CA SER A 124 -9.59 46.90 -5.35
C SER A 124 -10.18 47.46 -4.05
N SER A 125 -9.41 48.33 -3.40
CA SER A 125 -9.92 49.53 -2.74
C SER A 125 -8.76 50.44 -2.33
N ARG A 126 -8.51 51.50 -3.12
CA ARG A 126 -8.57 52.91 -2.67
C ARG A 126 -8.04 53.89 -3.72
N HIS A 127 -8.84 54.94 -3.83
CA HIS A 127 -8.83 56.13 -4.67
C HIS A 127 -7.57 57.05 -4.64
N HIS A 128 -7.35 57.66 -5.82
CA HIS A 128 -7.02 59.08 -6.14
C HIS A 128 -5.70 59.75 -5.73
N GLY A 129 -5.04 60.33 -6.75
CA GLY A 129 -4.17 61.51 -6.64
C GLY A 129 -3.19 61.67 -7.82
N SER A 130 -3.39 62.68 -8.67
CA SER A 130 -2.52 63.17 -9.78
C SER A 130 -1.11 63.56 -9.30
N SER A 131 -0.03 63.75 -10.07
CA SER A 131 0.26 64.17 -11.46
C SER A 131 1.77 63.97 -11.74
N VAL A 132 2.17 64.11 -13.01
CA VAL A 132 3.42 63.72 -13.72
C VAL A 132 4.65 64.68 -13.45
N PRO A 133 5.84 64.57 -14.12
CA PRO A 133 7.09 63.89 -13.68
C PRO A 133 8.37 64.79 -13.68
N VAL A 134 9.58 64.20 -13.51
CA VAL A 134 10.83 64.35 -14.32
C VAL A 134 12.14 64.14 -13.49
N GLN A 135 12.95 63.15 -13.93
CA GLN A 135 14.44 63.01 -14.12
C GLN A 135 15.42 63.95 -13.34
N SER A 136 16.69 63.64 -12.99
CA SER A 136 17.70 62.66 -13.45
C SER A 136 18.97 62.67 -12.53
N LEU A 137 19.85 61.67 -12.73
CA LEU A 137 21.34 61.64 -12.60
C LEU A 137 22.08 61.60 -11.24
N GLY A 138 22.91 60.56 -11.10
CA GLY A 138 24.34 60.73 -10.74
C GLY A 138 24.87 60.07 -9.46
N PRO A 139 26.16 59.67 -9.36
CA PRO A 139 26.53 58.30 -8.95
C PRO A 139 27.58 58.15 -7.81
N GLN A 140 27.67 56.89 -7.33
CA GLN A 140 28.84 56.06 -6.94
C GLN A 140 29.97 56.50 -5.95
N GLN A 141 30.40 55.47 -5.18
CA GLN A 141 31.75 55.15 -4.64
C GLN A 141 32.25 55.96 -3.42
N SER A 142 32.35 55.35 -2.22
CA SER A 142 33.35 54.41 -1.66
C SER A 142 34.48 55.11 -0.91
N ASP A 143 34.62 54.85 0.40
CA ASP A 143 35.77 54.16 1.02
C ASP A 143 35.97 54.56 2.51
N GLY A 144 36.47 53.59 3.30
CA GLY A 144 37.31 53.85 4.46
C GLY A 144 36.71 53.70 5.87
N GLY A 145 37.24 52.75 6.66
CA GLY A 145 37.47 53.03 8.08
C GLY A 145 37.13 51.97 9.15
N MET A 146 37.92 50.89 9.23
CA MET A 146 38.56 50.37 10.45
C MET A 146 37.78 50.09 11.77
N THR A 147 37.71 48.79 12.07
CA THR A 147 38.27 48.08 13.26
C THR A 147 37.56 48.00 14.63
N LYS A 148 37.50 46.72 15.10
CA LYS A 148 37.79 46.19 16.47
C LYS A 148 36.71 46.48 17.55
N LYS A 149 36.35 45.59 18.50
CA LYS A 149 36.84 44.27 18.95
C LYS A 149 35.94 43.80 20.13
N ARG A 150 35.79 42.46 20.28
CA ARG A 150 35.79 41.67 21.55
C ARG A 150 34.55 41.83 22.48
N ARG A 151 34.10 40.86 23.29
CA ARG A 151 34.53 39.49 23.72
C ARG A 151 33.30 38.84 24.40
N LYS A 152 32.89 37.61 24.04
CA LYS A 152 33.23 36.31 24.69
C LYS A 152 32.88 36.19 26.19
N ARG A 153 31.92 35.33 26.57
CA ARG A 153 31.92 34.62 27.87
C ARG A 153 31.48 33.15 27.74
N ARG A 154 32.13 32.33 28.57
CA ARG A 154 32.16 30.85 28.64
C ARG A 154 31.10 30.30 29.60
N ARG A 155 30.84 29.01 29.39
CA ARG A 155 30.05 28.01 30.14
C ARG A 155 30.31 27.91 31.67
N LYS A 156 29.27 27.43 32.39
CA LYS A 156 29.15 26.12 33.12
C LYS A 156 28.87 26.21 34.64
N ALA A 157 27.89 25.38 35.08
CA ALA A 157 27.77 24.56 36.32
C ALA A 157 26.47 24.85 37.12
N ARG A 158 25.78 23.93 37.83
CA ARG A 158 25.58 22.46 37.88
C ARG A 158 24.57 22.21 39.06
N MET A 159 23.79 21.11 39.02
CA MET A 159 23.12 20.40 40.15
C MET A 159 21.83 20.99 40.75
N LYS A 160 20.85 20.26 41.31
CA LYS A 160 20.36 18.84 41.27
C LYS A 160 19.13 18.80 42.22
N ASP A 161 18.15 17.93 41.93
CA ASP A 161 17.11 17.32 42.79
C ASP A 161 16.18 18.19 43.68
N GLU A 162 14.85 17.96 43.56
CA GLU A 162 14.02 17.23 44.55
C GLU A 162 12.54 17.27 44.12
N SER A 163 11.81 16.21 44.50
CA SER A 163 10.42 15.94 44.13
C SER A 163 9.41 16.48 45.16
N SER A 164 8.12 16.54 44.78
CA SER A 164 6.92 16.23 45.60
C SER A 164 5.86 17.33 45.77
N SER A 165 4.59 16.87 45.65
CA SER A 165 3.40 17.23 46.47
C SER A 165 2.31 18.14 45.89
N SER A 166 1.22 17.48 45.46
CA SER A 166 -0.22 17.61 45.83
C SER A 166 -0.95 18.96 45.99
N ASP A 167 -2.07 19.03 45.25
CA ASP A 167 -3.47 19.39 45.59
C ASP A 167 -3.81 20.70 46.33
N GLU A 168 -4.67 21.53 45.70
CA GLU A 168 -6.05 21.86 46.14
C GLU A 168 -6.60 23.17 45.52
N ASP A 169 -7.93 23.26 45.54
CA ASP A 169 -8.87 23.97 44.68
C ASP A 169 -9.07 25.51 44.81
N HIS A 170 -9.81 26.02 43.80
CA HIS A 170 -10.73 27.18 43.79
C HIS A 170 -10.19 28.62 43.89
N ARG A 171 -10.28 29.38 42.78
CA ARG A 171 -11.38 30.33 42.49
C ARG A 171 -11.17 31.10 41.18
N SER A 172 -12.32 31.31 40.54
CA SER A 172 -12.61 31.91 39.25
C SER A 172 -12.17 33.37 39.09
N SER A 173 -11.63 33.70 37.92
CA SER A 173 -11.84 35.02 37.32
C SER A 173 -12.06 34.89 35.81
N ASN A 174 -13.21 35.42 35.40
CA ASN A 174 -13.69 35.53 34.03
C ASN A 174 -12.65 36.23 33.13
N GLN A 175 -12.38 35.64 31.97
CA GLN A 175 -12.17 36.44 30.77
C GLN A 175 -12.60 35.66 29.53
N ALA A 176 -13.46 36.33 28.77
CA ALA A 176 -14.35 35.77 27.77
C ALA A 176 -13.63 35.33 26.49
N SER A 177 -14.20 34.26 25.94
CA SER A 177 -13.97 33.65 24.64
C SER A 177 -14.13 34.66 23.49
N GLY A 178 -13.03 35.00 22.83
CA GLY A 178 -13.05 35.66 21.52
C GLY A 178 -13.25 34.62 20.41
N SER A 179 -14.48 34.15 20.24
CA SER A 179 -14.89 33.36 19.07
C SER A 179 -14.97 34.28 17.86
N CYS A 180 -14.00 34.20 16.96
CA CYS A 180 -14.09 34.77 15.62
C CYS A 180 -15.11 33.95 14.80
N GLN A 181 -16.40 34.27 14.98
CA GLN A 181 -17.41 34.00 13.98
C GLN A 181 -17.11 34.93 12.79
N SER A 182 -16.45 34.41 11.75
CA SER A 182 -16.57 35.01 10.43
C SER A 182 -17.90 34.55 9.86
N GLU A 183 -18.81 35.52 9.73
CA GLU A 183 -20.13 35.36 9.13
C GLU A 183 -20.05 34.64 7.78
N LEU A 184 -20.80 33.54 7.68
CA LEU A 184 -21.14 32.89 6.43
C LEU A 184 -22.06 33.82 5.65
N LEU A 185 -21.49 34.62 4.75
CA LEU A 185 -22.26 35.20 3.66
C LEU A 185 -22.73 34.02 2.79
N MET A 186 -24.03 33.74 2.85
CA MET A 186 -24.68 32.71 2.05
C MET A 186 -24.63 33.09 0.57
N SER A 187 -23.58 32.64 -0.12
CA SER A 187 -23.56 32.54 -1.58
C SER A 187 -24.17 31.19 -1.96
N SER A 188 -25.15 31.22 -2.87
CA SER A 188 -25.82 30.04 -3.41
C SER A 188 -24.83 29.10 -4.09
N GLY A 189 -24.74 27.85 -3.61
CA GLY A 189 -23.92 26.78 -4.18
C GLY A 189 -22.56 26.57 -3.50
N ASN A 190 -22.54 26.21 -2.20
CA ASN A 190 -21.30 25.88 -1.52
C ASN A 190 -20.82 24.47 -1.88
N VAL A 191 -20.09 24.38 -2.98
CA VAL A 191 -19.28 23.22 -3.33
C VAL A 191 -18.25 22.95 -2.23
N CYS A 192 -18.24 21.73 -1.69
CA CYS A 192 -17.24 21.28 -0.72
C CYS A 192 -16.28 20.27 -1.37
N TYR A 193 -15.00 20.30 -1.01
CA TYR A 193 -14.01 19.36 -1.52
C TYR A 193 -13.50 18.46 -0.40
N LYS A 194 -13.50 17.14 -0.64
CA LYS A 194 -13.02 16.13 0.29
C LYS A 194 -11.81 15.37 -0.24
N LYS A 195 -10.88 15.06 0.67
CA LYS A 195 -9.74 14.18 0.41
C LYS A 195 -10.24 12.74 0.22
N THR A 196 -9.75 12.06 -0.81
CA THR A 196 -9.94 10.62 -0.99
C THR A 196 -8.63 9.98 -1.43
N LEU A 197 -8.43 8.74 -1.01
CA LEU A 197 -7.33 7.89 -1.47
C LEU A 197 -7.82 6.84 -2.48
N ARG A 198 -9.11 6.81 -2.78
CA ARG A 198 -9.71 5.86 -3.72
C ARG A 198 -10.36 6.60 -4.87
N LEU A 199 -10.18 6.04 -6.05
CA LEU A 199 -10.80 6.49 -7.30
C LEU A 199 -12.17 5.84 -7.46
N THR A 200 -13.06 6.49 -8.22
CA THR A 200 -14.31 5.87 -8.65
C THR A 200 -14.07 4.83 -9.74
N SER A 201 -15.08 3.99 -10.01
CA SER A 201 -14.99 3.01 -11.09
C SER A 201 -14.76 3.68 -12.45
N GLU A 202 -15.38 4.84 -12.74
CA GLU A 202 -15.14 5.53 -14.03
C GLU A 202 -13.72 6.09 -14.13
N GLN A 203 -13.20 6.63 -13.02
CA GLN A 203 -11.83 7.12 -12.95
C GLN A 203 -10.80 5.99 -13.08
N LEU A 204 -11.09 4.80 -12.55
CA LEU A 204 -10.24 3.62 -12.72
C LEU A 204 -10.29 3.11 -14.17
N ALA A 205 -11.47 3.12 -14.80
CA ALA A 205 -11.62 2.71 -16.19
C ALA A 205 -10.85 3.63 -17.15
N SER A 206 -10.78 4.93 -16.87
CA SER A 206 -10.01 5.88 -17.67
C SER A 206 -8.49 5.68 -17.58
N LEU A 207 -8.00 4.91 -16.60
CA LEU A 207 -6.58 4.53 -16.51
C LEU A 207 -6.17 3.47 -17.54
N GLN A 208 -7.13 2.76 -18.16
CA GLN A 208 -6.90 1.73 -19.17
C GLN A 208 -5.89 0.66 -18.73
N LEU A 209 -6.04 0.17 -17.49
CA LEU A 209 -5.17 -0.85 -16.91
C LEU A 209 -5.26 -2.18 -17.68
N LYS A 210 -4.13 -2.86 -17.81
CA LYS A 210 -4.02 -4.23 -18.36
C LYS A 210 -4.15 -5.25 -17.22
N GLU A 211 -4.63 -6.46 -17.51
CA GLU A 211 -4.67 -7.55 -16.52
C GLU A 211 -3.26 -7.81 -15.96
N GLY A 212 -3.15 -7.92 -14.65
CA GLY A 212 -1.88 -8.08 -13.96
C GLY A 212 -1.19 -6.75 -13.64
N PRO A 213 0.17 -6.72 -13.60
CA PRO A 213 0.92 -5.55 -13.16
C PRO A 213 0.94 -4.43 -14.21
N ASN A 214 0.76 -3.19 -13.74
CA ASN A 214 0.89 -1.95 -14.51
C ASN A 214 1.84 -1.01 -13.75
N ASP A 215 2.86 -0.49 -14.42
CA ASP A 215 3.80 0.43 -13.79
C ASP A 215 3.12 1.77 -13.54
N VAL A 216 3.28 2.35 -12.34
CA VAL A 216 2.82 3.70 -12.02
C VAL A 216 3.95 4.56 -11.49
N VAL A 217 4.00 5.80 -11.97
CA VAL A 217 4.95 6.82 -11.51
C VAL A 217 4.19 8.03 -11.03
N PHE A 218 4.42 8.41 -9.78
CA PHE A 218 3.91 9.66 -9.21
C PHE A 218 5.05 10.68 -9.21
N SER A 219 4.81 11.88 -9.72
CA SER A 219 5.85 12.91 -9.78
C SER A 219 5.39 14.26 -9.25
N VAL A 220 6.31 14.96 -8.57
CA VAL A 220 6.12 16.34 -8.12
C VAL A 220 7.32 17.15 -8.57
N THR A 221 7.06 18.24 -9.27
CA THR A 221 8.10 19.16 -9.72
C THR A 221 8.10 20.41 -8.86
N THR A 222 9.25 20.69 -8.25
CA THR A 222 9.50 21.91 -7.45
C THR A 222 10.55 22.78 -8.11
N GLN A 223 10.49 24.09 -7.86
CA GLN A 223 11.45 25.05 -8.40
C GLN A 223 12.87 24.85 -7.85
N TYR A 224 12.98 24.37 -6.61
CA TYR A 224 14.26 24.33 -5.89
C TYR A 224 14.95 22.95 -5.92
N GLN A 225 14.20 21.86 -6.03
CA GLN A 225 14.74 20.49 -5.98
C GLN A 225 14.54 19.72 -7.28
N GLY A 226 13.88 20.32 -8.28
CA GLY A 226 13.53 19.64 -9.52
C GLY A 226 12.36 18.66 -9.31
N THR A 227 12.33 17.61 -10.14
CA THR A 227 11.26 16.61 -10.14
C THR A 227 11.63 15.43 -9.25
N CYS A 228 10.82 15.18 -8.22
CA CYS A 228 10.85 13.96 -7.42
C CYS A 228 9.86 12.94 -8.01
N ARG A 229 10.26 11.67 -8.10
CA ARG A 229 9.42 10.57 -8.59
C ARG A 229 9.32 9.45 -7.56
N CYS A 230 8.13 8.89 -7.41
CA CYS A 230 7.88 7.66 -6.67
C CYS A 230 7.37 6.60 -7.65
N HIS A 231 7.99 5.43 -7.65
CA HIS A 231 7.59 4.30 -8.50
C HIS A 231 6.75 3.32 -7.68
N GLY A 232 5.76 2.69 -8.31
CA GLY A 232 4.94 1.64 -7.73
C GLY A 232 4.29 0.81 -8.82
N THR A 233 3.46 -0.16 -8.42
CA THR A 233 2.72 -1.01 -9.36
C THR A 233 1.23 -1.01 -9.03
N ILE A 234 0.39 -0.93 -10.05
CA ILE A 234 -1.06 -1.16 -9.97
C ILE A 234 -1.35 -2.54 -10.52
N TYR A 235 -1.93 -3.41 -9.71
CA TYR A 235 -2.32 -4.76 -10.11
C TYR A 235 -3.80 -4.78 -10.43
N LEU A 236 -4.16 -5.13 -11.67
CA LEU A 236 -5.54 -5.43 -12.04
C LEU A 236 -5.78 -6.94 -11.91
N TRP A 237 -6.62 -7.33 -10.96
CA TRP A 237 -7.00 -8.70 -10.67
C TRP A 237 -8.51 -8.91 -10.89
N SER A 238 -8.91 -10.16 -11.00
CA SER A 238 -10.33 -10.55 -11.04
C SER A 238 -10.86 -10.80 -9.63
N TRP A 239 -12.16 -10.58 -9.41
CA TRP A 239 -12.83 -10.83 -8.13
C TRP A 239 -12.75 -12.30 -7.67
N ASP A 240 -12.56 -13.25 -8.59
CA ASP A 240 -12.48 -14.68 -8.32
C ASP A 240 -11.03 -15.21 -8.14
N ASP A 241 -10.01 -14.35 -8.31
CA ASP A 241 -8.61 -14.71 -8.09
C ASP A 241 -8.40 -15.23 -6.65
N LYS A 242 -7.56 -16.26 -6.50
CA LYS A 242 -7.22 -16.86 -5.21
C LYS A 242 -5.85 -16.39 -4.76
N ILE A 243 -5.80 -15.79 -3.57
CA ILE A 243 -4.64 -15.04 -3.10
C ILE A 243 -3.92 -15.82 -1.99
N VAL A 244 -2.60 -15.84 -2.07
CA VAL A 244 -1.71 -16.30 -1.02
C VAL A 244 -1.02 -15.11 -0.39
N ILE A 245 -1.19 -14.95 0.92
CA ILE A 245 -0.55 -13.88 1.69
C ILE A 245 0.82 -14.38 2.18
N SER A 246 1.86 -13.58 2.05
CA SER A 246 3.15 -13.86 2.69
C SER A 246 3.65 -12.64 3.44
N ASP A 247 3.92 -12.78 4.73
CA ASP A 247 4.79 -11.82 5.41
C ASP A 247 6.20 -11.86 4.81
N ILE A 248 6.94 -10.76 4.88
CA ILE A 248 8.31 -10.67 4.37
C ILE A 248 9.32 -10.86 5.50
N ASP A 249 9.15 -10.10 6.59
CA ASP A 249 10.17 -9.94 7.63
C ASP A 249 10.11 -11.10 8.64
N GLY A 250 11.04 -12.05 8.52
CA GLY A 250 11.08 -13.26 9.35
C GLY A 250 10.39 -14.47 8.72
N THR A 251 9.68 -14.26 7.60
CA THR A 251 9.04 -15.33 6.82
C THR A 251 9.80 -15.62 5.53
N ILE A 252 10.03 -14.60 4.70
CA ILE A 252 10.92 -14.72 3.53
C ILE A 252 12.36 -14.56 4.00
N THR A 253 12.64 -13.49 4.75
CA THR A 253 13.92 -13.32 5.43
C THR A 253 13.99 -14.23 6.65
N ARG A 254 15.19 -14.72 7.00
CA ARG A 254 15.41 -15.58 8.18
C ARG A 254 15.38 -14.84 9.52
N SER A 255 15.26 -13.51 9.50
CA SER A 255 15.28 -12.68 10.70
C SER A 255 14.59 -11.34 10.48
N ASP A 256 13.76 -10.98 11.47
CA ASP A 256 13.00 -9.73 11.56
C ASP A 256 13.92 -8.50 11.72
N THR A 257 15.06 -8.64 12.41
CA THR A 257 15.93 -7.49 12.75
C THR A 257 17.01 -7.22 11.70
N LEU A 258 17.45 -8.25 10.97
CA LEU A 258 18.44 -8.13 9.90
C LEU A 258 17.80 -7.78 8.54
N GLY A 259 16.49 -7.97 8.38
CA GLY A 259 15.72 -7.58 7.19
C GLY A 259 15.87 -6.10 6.81
N HIS A 260 16.03 -5.22 7.80
CA HIS A 260 16.22 -3.78 7.58
C HIS A 260 17.61 -3.39 7.04
N ILE A 261 18.59 -4.32 6.97
CA ILE A 261 20.00 -4.05 6.64
C ILE A 261 20.40 -4.73 5.30
N LEU A 262 19.41 -5.19 4.53
CA LEU A 262 19.59 -6.24 3.52
C LEU A 262 20.37 -5.91 2.22
N PRO A 263 20.67 -4.66 1.79
CA PRO A 263 21.32 -4.50 0.49
C PRO A 263 22.83 -4.84 0.44
N THR A 264 23.53 -4.99 1.56
CA THR A 264 25.01 -4.85 1.55
C THR A 264 25.84 -6.07 1.94
N LEU A 265 25.24 -7.20 2.30
CA LEU A 265 26.00 -8.42 2.61
C LEU A 265 25.48 -9.60 1.79
N GLY A 266 26.20 -9.93 0.72
CA GLY A 266 25.93 -10.99 -0.26
C GLY A 266 25.94 -12.42 0.30
N LYS A 267 25.11 -12.68 1.32
CA LYS A 267 24.76 -14.01 1.81
C LYS A 267 23.24 -14.11 1.76
N ASP A 268 22.70 -15.17 1.16
CA ASP A 268 21.26 -15.34 1.05
C ASP A 268 20.64 -15.49 2.44
N TRP A 269 20.02 -14.41 2.93
CA TRP A 269 19.29 -14.38 4.20
C TRP A 269 17.85 -14.88 4.05
N THR A 270 17.54 -15.54 2.94
CA THR A 270 16.21 -16.08 2.61
C THR A 270 16.10 -17.53 3.08
N HIS A 271 14.90 -17.96 3.47
CA HIS A 271 14.66 -19.38 3.75
C HIS A 271 14.82 -20.25 2.50
N GLN A 272 15.54 -21.37 2.61
CA GLN A 272 15.72 -22.31 1.49
C GLN A 272 14.40 -22.98 1.09
N GLY A 273 14.17 -23.14 -0.20
CA GLY A 273 13.00 -23.75 -0.81
C GLY A 273 11.79 -22.83 -0.97
N ILE A 274 11.80 -21.62 -0.40
CA ILE A 274 10.64 -20.72 -0.44
C ILE A 274 10.36 -20.21 -1.85
N ALA A 275 11.39 -19.82 -2.61
CA ALA A 275 11.22 -19.31 -3.96
C ALA A 275 10.67 -20.42 -4.87
N ARG A 276 11.20 -21.64 -4.74
CA ARG A 276 10.69 -22.80 -5.47
C ARG A 276 9.24 -23.12 -5.12
N LEU A 277 8.87 -23.10 -3.83
CA LEU A 277 7.49 -23.31 -3.41
C LEU A 277 6.57 -22.25 -3.99
N TYR A 278 6.87 -20.97 -3.78
CA TYR A 278 6.00 -19.87 -4.18
C TYR A 278 5.85 -19.81 -5.70
N HIS A 279 6.92 -20.08 -6.44
CA HIS A 279 6.87 -20.19 -7.90
C HIS A 279 5.90 -21.27 -8.35
N LYS A 280 5.97 -22.49 -7.78
CA LYS A 280 5.02 -23.57 -8.11
C LYS A 280 3.58 -23.24 -7.73
N VAL A 281 3.36 -22.64 -6.55
CA VAL A 281 2.02 -22.20 -6.15
C VAL A 281 1.47 -21.17 -7.14
N SER A 282 2.32 -20.26 -7.63
CA SER A 282 1.91 -19.28 -8.65
C SER A 282 1.62 -19.92 -10.01
N GLN A 283 2.39 -20.95 -10.41
CA GLN A 283 2.10 -21.74 -11.62
C GLN A 283 0.74 -22.44 -11.56
N ASN A 284 0.29 -22.80 -10.35
CA ASN A 284 -1.04 -23.39 -10.14
C ASN A 284 -2.18 -22.35 -10.19
N GLY A 285 -1.89 -21.09 -10.53
CA GLY A 285 -2.87 -20.02 -10.76
C GLY A 285 -3.10 -19.07 -9.59
N TYR A 286 -2.49 -19.33 -8.42
CA TYR A 286 -2.64 -18.47 -7.26
C TYR A 286 -1.84 -17.17 -7.39
N LYS A 287 -2.44 -16.06 -6.95
CA LYS A 287 -1.78 -14.75 -6.89
C LYS A 287 -1.08 -14.57 -5.54
N PHE A 288 0.08 -13.93 -5.53
CA PHE A 288 0.78 -13.61 -4.29
C PHE A 288 0.57 -12.15 -3.88
N MET A 289 0.37 -11.92 -2.59
CA MET A 289 0.39 -10.61 -1.96
C MET A 289 1.36 -10.64 -0.79
N TYR A 290 2.26 -9.66 -0.74
CA TYR A 290 3.30 -9.60 0.28
C TYR A 290 2.97 -8.52 1.32
N CYS A 291 3.23 -8.80 2.60
CA CYS A 291 3.03 -7.85 3.69
C CYS A 291 4.33 -7.59 4.44
N SER A 292 4.60 -6.33 4.78
CA SER A 292 5.72 -5.96 5.64
C SER A 292 5.36 -4.80 6.57
N ALA A 293 5.90 -4.85 7.79
CA ALA A 293 5.76 -3.77 8.76
C ALA A 293 6.67 -2.56 8.44
N ARG A 294 7.46 -2.62 7.36
CA ARG A 294 8.33 -1.53 6.89
C ARG A 294 7.51 -0.28 6.52
N ALA A 295 8.12 0.88 6.75
CA ALA A 295 7.55 2.16 6.34
C ALA A 295 7.53 2.33 4.83
N ILE A 296 6.53 3.07 4.32
CA ILE A 296 6.35 3.39 2.89
C ILE A 296 7.58 3.95 2.19
N GLY A 297 8.42 4.73 2.87
CA GLY A 297 9.68 5.27 2.31
C GLY A 297 10.74 4.20 1.99
N MET A 298 10.50 2.93 2.37
CA MET A 298 11.35 1.79 2.04
C MET A 298 10.74 0.90 0.94
N ALA A 299 9.69 1.37 0.25
CA ALA A 299 8.98 0.58 -0.76
C ALA A 299 9.90 0.07 -1.87
N ASP A 300 10.69 0.94 -2.49
CA ASP A 300 11.59 0.57 -3.59
C ASP A 300 12.64 -0.47 -3.16
N MET A 301 13.22 -0.31 -1.97
CA MET A 301 14.17 -1.29 -1.43
C MET A 301 13.50 -2.65 -1.18
N THR A 302 12.25 -2.66 -0.72
CA THR A 302 11.53 -3.89 -0.39
C THR A 302 11.09 -4.63 -1.65
N ARG A 303 10.52 -3.92 -2.64
CA ARG A 303 10.24 -4.48 -3.98
C ARG A 303 11.52 -4.99 -4.64
N GLY A 304 12.58 -4.18 -4.63
CA GLY A 304 13.88 -4.55 -5.17
C GLY A 304 14.41 -5.84 -4.55
N TYR A 305 14.34 -5.99 -3.21
CA TYR A 305 14.73 -7.23 -2.55
C TYR A 305 13.95 -8.43 -3.08
N LEU A 306 12.62 -8.37 -3.14
CA LEU A 306 11.80 -9.48 -3.65
C LEU A 306 12.17 -9.85 -5.09
N HIS A 307 12.41 -8.85 -5.95
CA HIS A 307 12.88 -9.05 -7.32
C HIS A 307 14.30 -9.64 -7.42
N TRP A 308 15.14 -9.50 -6.39
CA TRP A 308 16.49 -10.06 -6.36
C TRP A 308 16.56 -11.44 -5.70
N VAL A 309 15.54 -11.86 -4.95
CA VAL A 309 15.50 -13.21 -4.37
C VAL A 309 15.45 -14.24 -5.50
N ASN A 310 16.54 -14.97 -5.64
CA ASN A 310 16.72 -16.01 -6.63
C ASN A 310 17.29 -17.26 -5.95
N GLU A 311 16.57 -18.38 -6.07
CA GLU A 311 17.05 -19.67 -5.63
C GLU A 311 17.28 -20.59 -6.84
N ARG A 312 18.54 -20.79 -7.21
CA ARG A 312 18.96 -21.68 -8.32
C ARG A 312 18.24 -21.39 -9.65
N GLY A 313 18.02 -20.11 -9.96
CA GLY A 313 17.31 -19.65 -11.15
C GLY A 313 15.80 -19.48 -10.97
N THR A 314 15.25 -19.84 -9.81
CA THR A 314 13.82 -19.65 -9.51
C THR A 314 13.60 -18.37 -8.72
N MET A 315 12.78 -17.47 -9.26
CA MET A 315 12.43 -16.19 -8.65
C MET A 315 11.13 -16.31 -7.84
N LEU A 316 10.94 -15.42 -6.88
CA LEU A 316 9.63 -15.23 -6.25
C LEU A 316 8.61 -14.73 -7.28
N PRO A 317 7.33 -15.13 -7.17
CA PRO A 317 6.28 -14.61 -8.03
C PRO A 317 6.04 -13.13 -7.76
N VAL A 318 5.72 -12.40 -8.83
CA VAL A 318 5.40 -10.96 -8.75
C VAL A 318 4.07 -10.78 -8.02
N GLY A 319 3.99 -9.74 -7.18
CA GLY A 319 2.78 -9.43 -6.43
C GLY A 319 2.89 -8.11 -5.65
N PRO A 320 1.75 -7.50 -5.28
CA PRO A 320 1.71 -6.25 -4.54
C PRO A 320 2.39 -6.38 -3.17
N VAL A 321 3.11 -5.33 -2.79
CA VAL A 321 3.73 -5.20 -1.47
C VAL A 321 2.96 -4.21 -0.61
N LEU A 322 2.23 -4.73 0.38
CA LEU A 322 1.58 -3.95 1.41
C LEU A 322 2.59 -3.56 2.49
N LEU A 323 2.69 -2.26 2.76
CA LEU A 323 3.62 -1.69 3.72
C LEU A 323 2.86 -1.02 4.85
N SER A 324 3.50 -0.90 6.00
CA SER A 324 2.96 -0.09 7.08
C SER A 324 2.91 1.38 6.63
N PRO A 325 1.72 2.00 6.60
CA PRO A 325 1.61 3.38 6.22
C PRO A 325 2.18 4.31 7.32
N SER A 326 2.75 3.78 8.42
CA SER A 326 3.38 4.39 9.62
C SER A 326 3.86 5.85 9.58
N SER A 327 4.15 6.37 8.41
CA SER A 327 4.53 7.76 8.17
C SER A 327 3.30 8.70 7.92
N LEU A 328 2.13 8.17 7.59
CA LEU A 328 0.91 8.88 7.17
C LEU A 328 -0.01 9.30 8.33
N PHE A 329 0.17 8.73 9.52
CA PHE A 329 -0.79 8.92 10.60
C PHE A 329 -0.33 9.93 11.67
N SER A 330 -1.30 10.53 12.36
CA SER A 330 -1.06 11.40 13.50
C SER A 330 -0.30 10.67 14.62
N ALA A 331 0.38 11.43 15.49
CA ALA A 331 1.18 10.86 16.59
C ALA A 331 0.38 9.90 17.50
N LEU A 332 -0.92 10.14 17.69
CA LEU A 332 -1.81 9.28 18.48
C LEU A 332 -2.07 7.94 17.81
N HIS A 333 -2.28 7.92 16.50
CA HIS A 333 -2.50 6.68 15.75
C HIS A 333 -1.22 5.85 15.67
N ARG A 334 -0.06 6.53 15.59
CA ARG A 334 1.25 5.89 15.67
C ARG A 334 1.43 5.11 16.97
N GLU A 335 0.99 5.66 18.11
CA GLU A 335 1.05 4.96 19.40
C GLU A 335 0.16 3.71 19.42
N VAL A 336 -1.02 3.76 18.80
CA VAL A 336 -1.92 2.59 18.69
C VAL A 336 -1.32 1.52 17.77
N ILE A 337 -0.72 1.92 16.64
CA ILE A 337 0.00 1.03 15.71
C ILE A 337 1.16 0.34 16.39
N GLU A 338 1.96 1.10 17.14
CA GLU A 338 3.12 0.56 17.85
C GLU A 338 2.71 -0.40 18.98
N LYS A 339 1.54 -0.19 19.60
CA LYS A 339 1.04 -1.06 20.68
C LYS A 339 0.26 -2.29 20.21
N LYS A 340 -0.41 -2.24 19.05
CA LYS A 340 -1.28 -3.34 18.53
C LYS A 340 -1.14 -3.52 17.02
N PRO A 341 0.03 -3.95 16.51
CA PRO A 341 0.30 -4.08 15.07
C PRO A 341 -0.67 -5.04 14.36
N GLU A 342 -1.14 -6.08 15.05
CA GLU A 342 -2.07 -7.07 14.54
C GLU A 342 -3.43 -6.48 14.13
N LYS A 343 -3.89 -5.42 14.83
CA LYS A 343 -5.16 -4.76 14.49
C LYS A 343 -5.08 -4.05 13.14
N PHE A 344 -3.97 -3.40 12.86
CA PHE A 344 -3.74 -2.72 11.59
C PHE A 344 -3.57 -3.69 10.45
N LYS A 345 -2.87 -4.82 10.70
CA LYS A 345 -2.77 -5.89 9.72
C LYS A 345 -4.16 -6.47 9.39
N ILE A 346 -5.01 -6.71 10.40
CA ILE A 346 -6.39 -7.16 10.19
C ILE A 346 -7.20 -6.14 9.40
N GLU A 347 -7.15 -4.87 9.76
CA GLU A 347 -7.89 -3.81 9.07
C GLU A 347 -7.48 -3.71 7.60
N CYS A 348 -6.17 -3.68 7.33
CA CYS A 348 -5.64 -3.60 5.98
C CYS A 348 -6.02 -4.84 5.14
N LEU A 349 -5.85 -6.05 5.69
CA LEU A 349 -6.24 -7.28 5.00
C LEU A 349 -7.75 -7.39 4.81
N SER A 350 -8.55 -6.93 5.77
CA SER A 350 -10.01 -6.87 5.64
C SER A 350 -10.43 -5.91 4.56
N ASP A 351 -9.80 -4.74 4.48
CA ASP A 351 -10.04 -3.75 3.43
C ASP A 351 -9.76 -4.32 2.03
N ILE A 352 -8.65 -5.05 1.87
CA ILE A 352 -8.36 -5.78 0.64
C ILE A 352 -9.39 -6.87 0.37
N LYS A 353 -9.78 -7.66 1.37
CA LYS A 353 -10.80 -8.70 1.24
C LYS A 353 -12.11 -8.17 0.66
N HIS A 354 -12.56 -6.99 1.11
CA HIS A 354 -13.81 -6.39 0.63
C HIS A 354 -13.78 -5.99 -0.85
N LEU A 355 -12.60 -5.79 -1.45
CA LEU A 355 -12.47 -5.50 -2.88
C LEU A 355 -12.95 -6.67 -3.77
N PHE A 356 -12.98 -7.89 -3.24
CA PHE A 356 -13.29 -9.11 -3.98
C PHE A 356 -14.77 -9.51 -3.93
N TYR A 357 -15.64 -8.70 -3.32
CA TYR A 357 -17.08 -8.99 -3.31
C TYR A 357 -17.59 -9.26 -4.75
N PRO A 358 -18.40 -10.30 -5.01
CA PRO A 358 -19.11 -11.16 -4.07
C PRO A 358 -18.29 -12.32 -3.46
N ASN A 359 -17.03 -12.52 -3.85
CA ASN A 359 -16.18 -13.54 -3.26
C ASN A 359 -15.79 -13.16 -1.81
N THR A 360 -16.33 -13.89 -0.84
CA THR A 360 -16.08 -13.66 0.59
C THR A 360 -14.83 -14.36 1.12
N GLU A 361 -14.15 -15.18 0.31
CA GLU A 361 -12.97 -15.97 0.70
C GLU A 361 -11.85 -15.87 -0.35
N PRO A 362 -11.37 -14.66 -0.69
CA PRO A 362 -10.30 -14.49 -1.68
C PRO A 362 -8.94 -15.02 -1.17
N PHE A 363 -8.71 -15.00 0.14
CA PHE A 363 -7.46 -15.47 0.75
C PHE A 363 -7.46 -16.98 0.94
N TYR A 364 -6.70 -17.67 0.10
CA TYR A 364 -6.60 -19.12 0.11
C TYR A 364 -5.66 -19.62 1.21
N ALA A 365 -4.46 -19.04 1.32
CA ALA A 365 -3.45 -19.44 2.29
C ALA A 365 -2.63 -18.26 2.78
N ALA A 366 -1.96 -18.42 3.91
CA ALA A 366 -1.08 -17.40 4.46
C ALA A 366 0.20 -17.98 5.07
N PHE A 367 1.30 -17.28 4.88
CA PHE A 367 2.61 -17.57 5.45
C PHE A 367 3.04 -16.43 6.36
N GLY A 368 3.43 -16.76 7.60
CA GLY A 368 3.92 -15.80 8.59
C GLY A 368 5.00 -16.39 9.48
N ASN A 369 5.44 -15.64 10.48
CA ASN A 369 6.46 -16.07 11.44
C ASN A 369 6.07 -15.82 12.90
N ARG A 370 5.00 -15.05 13.16
CA ARG A 370 4.55 -14.69 14.50
C ARG A 370 3.13 -15.18 14.76
N ALA A 371 2.84 -15.47 16.03
CA ALA A 371 1.48 -15.78 16.47
C ALA A 371 0.48 -14.64 16.19
N THR A 372 0.96 -13.39 16.14
CA THR A 372 0.16 -12.23 15.72
C THR A 372 -0.28 -12.32 14.26
N ASP A 373 0.55 -12.90 13.39
CA ASP A 373 0.20 -13.09 11.98
C ASP A 373 -0.88 -14.15 11.84
N VAL A 374 -0.73 -15.27 12.54
CA VAL A 374 -1.73 -16.34 12.61
C VAL A 374 -3.09 -15.79 13.06
N TYR A 375 -3.09 -14.96 14.10
CA TYR A 375 -4.30 -14.28 14.56
C TYR A 375 -4.89 -13.39 13.45
N SER A 376 -4.08 -12.54 12.82
CA SER A 376 -4.55 -11.67 11.74
C SER A 376 -5.12 -12.43 10.55
N TYR A 377 -4.46 -13.50 10.10
CA TYR A 377 -4.91 -14.31 8.96
C TYR A 377 -6.20 -15.07 9.25
N LYS A 378 -6.34 -15.57 10.48
CA LYS A 378 -7.57 -16.23 10.93
C LYS A 378 -8.76 -15.25 10.92
N GLU A 379 -8.57 -14.04 11.45
CA GLU A 379 -9.63 -13.02 11.52
C GLU A 379 -10.13 -12.60 10.13
N VAL A 380 -9.27 -12.59 9.11
CA VAL A 380 -9.68 -12.27 7.73
C VAL A 380 -10.23 -13.47 6.95
N GLY A 381 -10.32 -14.64 7.59
CA GLY A 381 -10.98 -15.83 7.02
C GLY A 381 -10.06 -16.86 6.36
N VAL A 382 -8.74 -16.78 6.55
CA VAL A 382 -7.85 -17.86 6.11
C VAL A 382 -8.03 -19.06 7.05
N PRO A 383 -8.35 -20.26 6.54
CA PRO A 383 -8.58 -21.42 7.39
C PRO A 383 -7.28 -21.89 8.03
N LEU A 384 -7.33 -22.39 9.27
CA LEU A 384 -6.13 -22.77 10.05
C LEU A 384 -5.27 -23.85 9.38
N ASN A 385 -5.86 -24.72 8.56
CA ASN A 385 -5.13 -25.72 7.78
C ASN A 385 -4.43 -25.11 6.55
N ARG A 386 -4.57 -23.81 6.30
CA ARG A 386 -3.87 -23.07 5.23
C ARG A 386 -3.05 -21.90 5.77
N ILE A 387 -2.86 -21.82 7.09
CA ILE A 387 -1.93 -20.89 7.72
C ILE A 387 -0.66 -21.66 8.09
N PHE A 388 0.47 -21.16 7.61
CA PHE A 388 1.78 -21.73 7.84
C PHE A 388 2.69 -20.73 8.57
N THR A 389 3.32 -21.18 9.65
CA THR A 389 4.26 -20.37 10.43
C THR A 389 5.66 -20.94 10.28
N VAL A 390 6.65 -20.10 9.94
CA VAL A 390 8.05 -20.49 9.86
C VAL A 390 8.86 -19.94 11.02
N ASN A 391 9.82 -20.72 11.52
CA ASN A 391 10.77 -20.26 12.51
C ASN A 391 12.14 -19.91 11.88
N PRO A 392 13.08 -19.26 12.61
CA PRO A 392 14.38 -18.87 12.06
C PRO A 392 15.26 -20.03 11.53
N LYS A 393 14.98 -21.28 11.94
CA LYS A 393 15.66 -22.48 11.41
C LYS A 393 15.13 -22.90 10.04
N GLY A 394 13.96 -22.41 9.62
CA GLY A 394 13.27 -22.81 8.39
C GLY A 394 12.34 -23.99 8.57
N GLU A 395 11.99 -24.32 9.82
CA GLU A 395 10.97 -25.31 10.14
C GLU A 395 9.60 -24.65 9.96
N LEU A 396 8.75 -25.28 9.15
CA LEU A 396 7.43 -24.79 8.80
C LEU A 396 6.37 -25.59 9.57
N ILE A 397 5.45 -24.91 10.23
CA ILE A 397 4.37 -25.50 11.01
C ILE A 397 3.04 -25.11 10.38
N GLN A 398 2.15 -26.08 10.16
CA GLN A 398 0.77 -25.83 9.77
C GLN A 398 -0.08 -25.63 11.03
N GLU A 399 -0.76 -24.50 11.17
CA GLU A 399 -1.36 -24.10 12.46
C GLU A 399 -2.49 -25.00 12.95
N HIS A 400 -3.20 -25.68 12.05
CA HIS A 400 -4.18 -26.72 12.42
C HIS A 400 -3.53 -27.94 13.10
N ALA A 401 -2.30 -28.29 12.72
CA ALA A 401 -1.59 -29.47 13.18
C ALA A 401 -0.21 -29.08 13.71
N LYS A 402 -0.19 -28.44 14.89
CA LYS A 402 1.03 -27.85 15.49
C LYS A 402 2.18 -28.83 15.73
N THR A 403 1.93 -30.13 15.67
CA THR A 403 2.94 -31.20 15.79
C THR A 403 3.59 -31.56 14.45
N ASN A 404 3.02 -31.17 13.33
CA ASN A 404 3.54 -31.47 11.99
C ASN A 404 4.58 -30.43 11.57
N ILE A 405 5.83 -30.68 11.97
CA ILE A 405 6.97 -29.87 11.56
C ILE A 405 7.44 -30.31 10.16
N SER A 406 7.44 -29.38 9.22
CA SER A 406 7.85 -29.56 7.83
C SER A 406 8.91 -28.52 7.43
N SER A 407 9.12 -28.33 6.14
CA SER A 407 9.94 -27.26 5.56
C SER A 407 9.29 -26.78 4.26
N PHE A 408 9.69 -25.61 3.75
CA PHE A 408 9.24 -25.15 2.43
C PHE A 408 9.55 -26.18 1.33
N GLY A 409 10.70 -26.86 1.42
CA GLY A 409 11.09 -27.90 0.49
C GLY A 409 10.12 -29.09 0.45
N ARG A 410 9.72 -29.60 1.62
CA ARG A 410 8.73 -30.70 1.74
C ARG A 410 7.34 -30.26 1.32
N LEU A 411 6.91 -29.06 1.70
CA LEU A 411 5.62 -28.52 1.25
C LEU A 411 5.58 -28.37 -0.28
N CYS A 412 6.72 -28.05 -0.90
CA CYS A 412 6.88 -27.95 -2.36
C CYS A 412 6.77 -29.32 -3.08
N GLU A 413 7.03 -30.43 -2.39
CA GLU A 413 6.85 -31.79 -2.94
C GLU A 413 5.37 -32.18 -3.02
N VAL A 414 4.57 -31.72 -2.07
CA VAL A 414 3.11 -31.99 -2.01
C VAL A 414 2.27 -30.79 -2.46
N VAL A 415 2.87 -29.87 -3.21
CA VAL A 415 2.26 -28.57 -3.55
C VAL A 415 0.93 -28.74 -4.27
N ASP A 416 0.78 -29.69 -5.19
CA ASP A 416 -0.44 -29.86 -5.98
C ASP A 416 -1.61 -30.41 -5.16
N HIS A 417 -1.33 -31.07 -4.02
CA HIS A 417 -2.37 -31.49 -3.08
C HIS A 417 -2.82 -30.34 -2.18
N VAL A 418 -1.90 -29.45 -1.79
CA VAL A 418 -2.20 -28.33 -0.90
C VAL A 418 -2.74 -27.12 -1.69
N PHE A 419 -2.23 -26.89 -2.88
CA PHE A 419 -2.51 -25.83 -3.83
C PHE A 419 -2.82 -26.46 -5.19
N PRO A 420 -4.00 -27.10 -5.37
CA PRO A 420 -4.39 -27.68 -6.65
C PRO A 420 -4.43 -26.62 -7.75
N VAL A 421 -4.18 -27.05 -8.99
CA VAL A 421 -4.25 -26.18 -10.17
C VAL A 421 -5.64 -25.58 -10.29
N LEU A 422 -5.72 -24.25 -10.37
CA LEU A 422 -6.96 -23.55 -10.65
C LEU A 422 -7.29 -23.69 -12.14
N VAL A 423 -8.41 -24.35 -12.45
CA VAL A 423 -8.92 -24.41 -13.81
C VAL A 423 -9.47 -23.03 -14.16
N ARG A 424 -8.83 -22.34 -15.11
CA ARG A 424 -9.44 -21.18 -15.76
C ARG A 424 -10.51 -21.72 -16.69
N ASP A 425 -11.73 -21.25 -16.52
CA ASP A 425 -12.86 -21.56 -17.39
C ASP A 425 -12.63 -20.87 -18.75
N GLU A 426 -11.68 -21.39 -19.54
CA GLU A 426 -11.61 -21.07 -20.96
C GLU A 426 -12.78 -21.82 -21.60
N GLY A 427 -13.80 -21.06 -21.99
CA GLY A 427 -15.11 -21.58 -22.37
C GLY A 427 -15.06 -22.77 -23.34
N ALA A 428 -15.91 -23.74 -23.04
CA ALA A 428 -16.56 -24.66 -23.97
C ALA A 428 -15.76 -25.02 -25.25
N ASP A 429 -14.94 -26.07 -25.18
CA ASP A 429 -14.65 -26.96 -26.32
C ASP A 429 -13.88 -28.24 -25.90
N LEU A 430 -14.37 -28.94 -24.87
CA LEU A 430 -13.94 -30.33 -24.61
C LEU A 430 -15.16 -31.22 -24.36
N PRO A 431 -15.36 -32.30 -25.15
CA PRO A 431 -16.41 -33.25 -24.87
C PRO A 431 -16.11 -33.97 -23.56
N CYS A 432 -17.12 -34.01 -22.72
CA CYS A 432 -17.19 -34.72 -21.46
C CYS A 432 -16.50 -36.09 -21.53
N THR A 433 -15.55 -36.35 -20.64
CA THR A 433 -15.24 -37.71 -20.19
C THR A 433 -15.03 -37.71 -18.68
N ASP A 434 -16.02 -38.33 -18.03
CA ASP A 434 -15.94 -39.18 -16.85
C ASP A 434 -15.66 -38.52 -15.49
N THR A 435 -16.76 -37.97 -14.97
CA THR A 435 -17.04 -37.90 -13.54
C THR A 435 -17.06 -39.31 -12.93
N PHE A 436 -16.00 -39.67 -12.20
CA PHE A 436 -16.08 -40.71 -11.16
C PHE A 436 -16.92 -40.18 -9.98
N GLY A 437 -18.23 -40.16 -10.18
CA GLY A 437 -19.26 -39.88 -9.17
C GLY A 437 -20.17 -41.09 -9.02
N GLN A 438 -19.61 -42.23 -8.62
CA GLN A 438 -20.35 -43.47 -8.43
C GLN A 438 -21.12 -43.42 -7.10
N CYS A 439 -22.36 -42.94 -7.14
CA CYS A 439 -23.38 -43.22 -6.13
C CYS A 439 -24.76 -42.89 -6.69
N ASN A 440 -25.34 -43.79 -7.49
CA ASN A 440 -26.78 -43.90 -7.77
C ASN A 440 -27.10 -45.28 -8.40
N TYR A 441 -26.66 -46.35 -7.74
CA TYR A 441 -26.78 -47.73 -8.24
C TYR A 441 -28.16 -48.40 -7.96
N TRP A 442 -29.18 -47.69 -7.46
CA TRP A 442 -30.47 -48.32 -7.15
C TRP A 442 -31.70 -47.48 -7.49
N SER A 443 -32.01 -47.36 -8.78
CA SER A 443 -33.39 -47.13 -9.22
C SER A 443 -33.55 -47.62 -10.66
N GLU A 444 -33.71 -48.94 -10.82
CA GLU A 444 -34.32 -49.49 -12.04
C GLU A 444 -35.83 -49.26 -11.95
N GLN A 445 -36.37 -48.43 -12.84
CA GLN A 445 -37.77 -48.52 -13.23
C GLN A 445 -37.85 -49.25 -14.57
N ILE A 446 -38.54 -50.38 -14.56
CA ILE A 446 -38.80 -51.28 -15.68
C ILE A 446 -39.66 -50.54 -16.72
N PRO A 447 -39.32 -50.55 -18.03
CA PRO A 447 -40.21 -49.99 -19.04
C PRO A 447 -41.37 -50.94 -19.34
N ASP A 448 -42.58 -50.39 -19.28
CA ASP A 448 -43.83 -51.00 -19.72
C ASP A 448 -43.75 -51.47 -21.18
N GLY A 449 -44.14 -52.73 -21.39
CA GLY A 449 -44.30 -53.31 -22.70
C GLY A 449 -45.48 -52.73 -23.46
N THR A 450 -45.25 -52.36 -24.72
CA THR A 450 -46.32 -52.30 -25.73
C THR A 450 -45.84 -52.92 -27.03
N ASN A 451 -46.76 -53.69 -27.60
CA ASN A 451 -46.60 -54.65 -28.68
C ASN A 451 -46.28 -53.99 -30.03
N GLN A 452 -45.56 -54.73 -30.88
CA GLN A 452 -45.96 -54.91 -32.27
C GLN A 452 -45.41 -56.24 -32.84
N GLU A 453 -46.35 -57.09 -33.24
CA GLU A 453 -46.25 -58.23 -34.15
C GLU A 453 -45.56 -57.77 -35.46
N GLU A 454 -44.87 -58.59 -36.26
CA GLU A 454 -45.35 -59.77 -36.97
C GLU A 454 -44.17 -60.33 -37.81
N GLY A 455 -44.07 -61.65 -38.02
CA GLY A 455 -43.03 -62.24 -38.87
C GLY A 455 -42.92 -63.76 -38.79
N ASP A 456 -43.93 -64.45 -39.33
CA ASP A 456 -44.01 -65.90 -39.53
C ASP A 456 -42.84 -66.48 -40.34
N ALA A 457 -42.36 -67.67 -39.95
CA ALA A 457 -42.37 -68.89 -40.78
C ALA A 457 -41.52 -70.04 -40.17
N GLN A 458 -42.21 -71.15 -39.95
CA GLN A 458 -41.76 -72.46 -39.49
C GLN A 458 -40.79 -73.16 -40.45
N THR A 459 -39.94 -74.08 -39.95
CA THR A 459 -40.00 -75.52 -40.32
C THR A 459 -39.01 -76.42 -39.55
N LEU A 460 -39.54 -77.58 -39.09
CA LEU A 460 -38.94 -78.95 -39.04
C LEU A 460 -37.73 -79.22 -38.10
N GLU A 461 -37.59 -80.31 -37.34
CA GLU A 461 -38.38 -81.52 -37.10
C GLU A 461 -37.78 -82.30 -35.89
N THR A 462 -38.68 -82.92 -35.12
CA THR A 462 -38.61 -84.17 -34.32
C THR A 462 -37.29 -84.87 -33.99
N SER A 463 -37.09 -85.22 -32.71
CA SER A 463 -37.42 -86.55 -32.14
C SER A 463 -37.32 -86.55 -30.61
#